data_AF-A0A2V2Q2H8-F1
#
_entry.id   AF-A0A2V2Q2H8-F1
#
_cell.length_a   1.000
_cell.length_b   1.000
_cell.length_c   1.000
_cell.angle_alpha   90.00
_cell.angle_beta   90.00
_cell.angle_gamma   90.00
#
_symmetry.space_group_name_H-M   'P 1'
#
loop_
_entity.id
_entity.type
_entity.pdbx_description
1 polymer ?
#
loop_
_entity_poly.entity_id
_entity_poly.type
_entity_poly.pdbx_seq_one_letter_code
_entity_poly.pdbx_strand_id
1 'polypeptide(L)'
;AARTVGSAVAELLAVARGQDALLRGLAFEALRVVGAPAEPEVRAVVDHPSLRPYALLWLAEYEGVDPDDAQEILSREEATWLWVDTAAAVADHGETGLLVRHLDSAVQGTVPALLDEVRAVGHPRTVQVLVALAAAHPDPALAKAVRRAAFQVHTGGA
;
A
#
# COMPACT_ATOMS: atom_id res chain seq x y z
N ALA A 1 -10.13 -30.09 13.24
CA ALA A 1 -11.11 -29.19 13.88
C ALA A 1 -11.11 -27.87 13.11
N ALA A 2 -12.26 -27.20 12.95
CA ALA A 2 -12.31 -25.87 12.34
C ALA A 2 -11.62 -24.85 13.27
N ARG A 3 -10.92 -23.87 12.69
CA ARG A 3 -10.32 -22.74 13.45
C ARG A 3 -11.42 -21.93 14.13
N THR A 4 -11.12 -21.36 15.30
CA THR A 4 -12.01 -20.35 15.91
C THR A 4 -11.88 -19.03 15.15
N VAL A 5 -12.93 -18.21 15.12
CA VAL A 5 -12.92 -16.91 14.42
C VAL A 5 -11.77 -16.03 14.92
N GLY A 6 -11.55 -15.95 16.23
CA GLY A 6 -10.42 -15.20 16.79
C GLY A 6 -9.05 -15.70 16.32
N SER A 7 -8.85 -17.03 16.29
CA SER A 7 -7.58 -17.58 15.75
C SER A 7 -7.37 -17.25 14.26
N ALA A 8 -8.45 -17.19 13.47
CA ALA A 8 -8.37 -16.81 12.06
C ALA A 8 -8.04 -15.32 11.87
N VAL A 9 -8.63 -14.43 12.67
CA VAL A 9 -8.33 -12.99 12.62
C VAL A 9 -6.86 -12.73 12.96
N ALA A 10 -6.36 -13.34 14.04
CA ALA A 10 -4.96 -13.21 14.43
C ALA A 10 -3.99 -13.74 13.36
N GLU A 11 -4.32 -14.87 12.71
CA GLU A 11 -3.54 -15.42 11.59
C GLU A 11 -3.53 -14.47 10.39
N LEU A 12 -4.67 -13.88 10.00
CA LEU A 12 -4.77 -12.90 8.91
C LEU A 12 -3.92 -11.65 9.20
N LEU A 13 -4.00 -11.11 10.42
CA LEU A 13 -3.17 -9.97 10.82
C LEU A 13 -1.68 -10.33 10.87
N ALA A 14 -1.32 -11.56 11.24
CA ALA A 14 0.06 -12.03 11.17
C ALA A 14 0.57 -12.08 9.72
N VAL A 15 -0.26 -12.56 8.78
CA VAL A 15 0.04 -12.52 7.34
C VAL A 15 0.21 -11.07 6.86
N ALA A 16 -0.66 -10.16 7.28
CA ALA A 16 -0.62 -8.77 6.85
C ALA A 16 0.65 -8.03 7.28
N ARG A 17 1.23 -8.38 8.44
CA ARG A 17 2.52 -7.83 8.92
C ARG A 17 3.73 -8.31 8.10
N GLY A 18 3.55 -9.32 7.25
CA GLY A 18 4.60 -9.83 6.38
C GLY A 18 5.08 -8.80 5.34
N GLN A 19 6.08 -9.19 4.56
CA GLN A 19 6.68 -8.31 3.54
C GLN A 19 5.95 -8.34 2.18
N ASP A 20 4.99 -9.24 2.01
CA ASP A 20 4.21 -9.38 0.78
C ASP A 20 3.00 -8.43 0.80
N ALA A 21 3.03 -7.44 -0.10
CA ALA A 21 2.01 -6.41 -0.20
C ALA A 21 0.66 -6.97 -0.68
N LEU A 22 0.67 -7.96 -1.58
CA LEU A 22 -0.57 -8.59 -2.04
C LEU A 22 -1.24 -9.34 -0.90
N LEU A 23 -0.46 -10.13 -0.14
CA LEU A 23 -1.02 -10.88 1.00
C LEU A 23 -1.55 -9.95 2.10
N ARG A 24 -0.92 -8.78 2.31
CA ARG A 24 -1.42 -7.77 3.24
C ARG A 24 -2.76 -7.21 2.80
N GLY A 25 -2.90 -6.80 1.54
CA GLY A 25 -4.20 -6.37 1.01
C GLY A 25 -5.28 -7.45 1.13
N LEU A 26 -4.97 -8.69 0.69
CA LEU A 26 -5.90 -9.81 0.74
C LEU A 26 -6.29 -10.21 2.17
N ALA A 27 -5.40 -10.07 3.15
CA ALA A 27 -5.73 -10.30 4.54
C ALA A 27 -6.80 -9.31 5.02
N PHE A 28 -6.69 -8.03 4.64
CA PHE A 28 -7.72 -7.04 4.97
C PHE A 28 -9.03 -7.24 4.21
N GLU A 29 -9.00 -7.72 2.97
CA GLU A 29 -10.23 -8.16 2.28
C GLU A 29 -10.91 -9.30 3.02
N ALA A 30 -10.15 -10.29 3.49
CA ALA A 30 -10.70 -11.38 4.29
C ALA A 30 -11.27 -10.87 5.63
N LEU A 31 -10.63 -9.89 6.28
CA LEU A 31 -11.14 -9.27 7.51
C LEU A 31 -12.46 -8.52 7.28
N ARG A 32 -12.68 -7.90 6.12
CA ARG A 32 -13.99 -7.29 5.77
C ARG A 32 -15.09 -8.34 5.71
N VAL A 33 -14.80 -9.51 5.14
CA VAL A 33 -15.75 -10.65 5.12
C VAL A 33 -16.04 -11.17 6.53
N VAL A 34 -15.05 -11.15 7.44
CA VAL A 34 -15.27 -11.53 8.85
C VAL A 34 -16.19 -10.52 9.55
N GLY A 35 -16.00 -9.22 9.32
CA GLY A 35 -16.84 -8.15 9.87
C GLY A 35 -16.63 -7.93 11.37
N ALA A 36 -17.72 -7.75 12.12
CA ALA A 36 -17.70 -7.34 13.53
C ALA A 36 -16.73 -8.11 14.47
N PRO A 37 -16.55 -9.44 14.35
CA PRO A 37 -15.58 -10.17 15.19
C PRO A 37 -14.12 -9.74 15.00
N ALA A 38 -13.76 -9.13 13.86
CA ALA A 38 -12.41 -8.65 13.59
C ALA A 38 -12.12 -7.27 14.19
N GLU A 39 -13.16 -6.47 14.49
CA GLU A 39 -13.03 -5.07 14.88
C GLU A 39 -12.01 -4.83 16.01
N PRO A 40 -12.07 -5.56 17.15
CA PRO A 40 -11.16 -5.29 18.27
C PRO A 40 -9.69 -5.50 17.90
N GLU A 41 -9.40 -6.49 17.07
CA GLU A 41 -8.02 -6.76 16.63
C GLU A 41 -7.56 -5.80 15.54
N VAL A 42 -8.45 -5.36 14.64
CA VAL A 42 -8.13 -4.32 13.65
C VAL A 42 -7.83 -2.99 14.35
N ARG A 43 -8.63 -2.59 15.34
CA ARG A 43 -8.38 -1.39 16.14
C ARG A 43 -7.05 -1.46 16.89
N ALA A 44 -6.67 -2.64 17.37
CA ALA A 44 -5.40 -2.86 18.08
C ALA A 44 -4.15 -2.73 17.19
N VAL A 45 -4.27 -2.74 15.85
CA VAL A 45 -3.13 -2.63 14.92
C VAL A 45 -3.05 -1.30 14.18
N VAL A 46 -3.90 -0.33 14.49
CA VAL A 46 -3.90 1.01 13.85
C VAL A 46 -2.55 1.73 13.99
N ASP A 47 -1.80 1.47 15.05
CA ASP A 47 -0.48 2.09 15.25
C ASP A 47 0.67 1.28 14.63
N HIS A 48 0.39 0.11 14.04
CA HIS A 48 1.41 -0.64 13.31
C HIS A 48 1.65 0.00 11.94
N PRO A 49 2.84 0.54 11.63
CA PRO A 49 3.04 1.41 10.46
C PRO A 49 2.58 0.78 9.14
N SER A 50 2.94 -0.48 8.89
CA SER A 50 2.58 -1.16 7.64
C SER A 50 1.11 -1.58 7.54
N LEU A 51 0.39 -1.59 8.65
CA LEU A 51 -1.04 -1.97 8.67
C LEU A 51 -1.94 -0.76 8.78
N ARG A 52 -1.41 0.38 9.23
CA ARG A 52 -2.19 1.57 9.57
C ARG A 52 -3.12 2.02 8.44
N PRO A 53 -2.69 2.22 7.17
CA PRO A 53 -3.61 2.64 6.12
C PRO A 53 -4.74 1.64 5.89
N TYR A 54 -4.44 0.34 5.94
CA TYR A 54 -5.43 -0.72 5.79
C TYR A 54 -6.42 -0.78 6.96
N ALA A 55 -5.93 -0.65 8.19
CA ALA A 55 -6.75 -0.65 9.40
C ALA A 55 -7.69 0.56 9.46
N LEU A 56 -7.21 1.75 9.06
CA LEU A 56 -8.02 2.96 8.99
C LEU A 56 -9.15 2.81 7.97
N LEU A 57 -8.85 2.32 6.76
CA LEU A 57 -9.87 2.08 5.73
C LEU A 57 -10.88 1.01 6.16
N TRP A 58 -10.41 -0.07 6.79
CA TRP A 58 -11.28 -1.12 7.31
C TRP A 58 -12.23 -0.58 8.39
N LEU A 59 -11.72 0.22 9.33
CA LEU A 59 -12.53 0.82 10.40
C LEU A 59 -13.53 1.83 9.86
N ALA A 60 -13.13 2.66 8.89
CA ALA A 60 -14.02 3.62 8.24
C ALA A 60 -15.22 2.91 7.59
N GLU A 61 -14.96 1.87 6.79
CA GLU A 61 -16.01 1.07 6.17
C GLU A 61 -16.89 0.37 7.22
N TYR A 62 -16.28 -0.20 8.26
CA TYR A 62 -17.01 -0.84 9.35
C TYR A 62 -17.92 0.15 10.11
N GLU A 63 -17.49 1.41 10.26
CA GLU A 63 -18.24 2.49 10.89
C GLU A 63 -19.28 3.14 9.96
N GLY A 64 -19.37 2.67 8.71
CA GLY A 64 -20.37 3.10 7.74
C GLY A 64 -19.99 4.33 6.91
N VAL A 65 -18.70 4.65 6.80
CA VAL A 65 -18.21 5.65 5.84
C VAL A 65 -18.49 5.16 4.42
N ASP A 66 -18.95 6.07 3.55
CA ASP A 66 -19.19 5.76 2.14
C ASP A 66 -17.87 5.30 1.49
N PRO A 67 -17.85 4.21 0.72
CA PRO A 67 -16.66 3.77 -0.01
C PRO A 67 -16.00 4.85 -0.87
N ASP A 68 -16.79 5.77 -1.43
CA ASP A 68 -16.26 6.88 -2.24
C ASP A 68 -15.50 7.92 -1.38
N ASP A 69 -15.87 8.05 -0.11
CA ASP A 69 -15.26 8.98 0.85
C ASP A 69 -14.14 8.30 1.69
N ALA A 70 -14.05 6.97 1.70
CA ALA A 70 -13.17 6.23 2.59
C ALA A 70 -11.68 6.60 2.41
N GLN A 71 -11.26 6.96 1.20
CA GLN A 71 -9.89 7.40 0.92
C GLN A 71 -9.55 8.74 1.59
N GLU A 72 -10.54 9.59 1.88
CA GLU A 72 -10.35 10.89 2.54
C GLU A 72 -9.98 10.76 4.03
N ILE A 73 -10.20 9.57 4.63
CA ILE A 73 -9.79 9.26 6.00
C ILE A 73 -8.27 9.20 6.14
N LEU A 74 -7.57 8.85 5.05
CA LEU A 74 -6.13 8.76 5.07
C LEU A 74 -5.52 10.15 4.99
N SER A 75 -4.54 10.41 5.87
CA SER A 75 -3.62 11.50 5.64
C SER A 75 -2.89 11.29 4.31
N ARG A 76 -2.33 12.39 3.78
CA ARG A 76 -1.58 12.35 2.52
C ARG A 76 -0.39 11.38 2.54
N GLU A 77 0.27 11.28 3.69
CA GLU A 77 1.37 10.34 3.91
C GLU A 77 0.88 8.89 3.88
N GLU A 78 -0.21 8.58 4.57
CA GLU A 78 -0.82 7.24 4.58
C GLU A 78 -1.33 6.81 3.21
N ALA A 79 -1.97 7.72 2.47
CA ALA A 79 -2.42 7.48 1.09
C ALA A 79 -1.23 7.21 0.15
N THR A 80 -0.14 7.98 0.30
CA THR A 80 1.10 7.74 -0.46
C THR A 80 1.73 6.40 -0.09
N TRP A 81 1.73 6.03 1.19
CA TRP A 81 2.28 4.77 1.66
C TRP A 81 1.51 3.59 1.04
N LEU A 82 0.18 3.65 1.09
CA LEU A 82 -0.70 2.65 0.48
C LEU A 82 -0.56 2.59 -1.04
N TRP A 83 -0.35 3.73 -1.70
CA TRP A 83 -0.08 3.77 -3.14
C TRP A 83 1.22 3.03 -3.48
N VAL A 84 2.29 3.21 -2.70
CA VAL A 84 3.56 2.47 -2.91
C VAL A 84 3.36 0.97 -2.65
N ASP A 85 2.60 0.61 -1.62
CA ASP A 85 2.36 -0.81 -1.30
C ASP A 85 1.54 -1.51 -2.38
N THR A 86 0.53 -0.82 -2.92
CA THR A 86 -0.27 -1.30 -4.06
C THR A 86 0.62 -1.50 -5.29
N ALA A 87 1.52 -0.54 -5.57
CA ALA A 87 2.50 -0.69 -6.65
C ALA A 87 3.45 -1.87 -6.41
N ALA A 88 3.83 -2.16 -5.17
CA ALA A 88 4.67 -3.31 -4.82
C ALA A 88 3.93 -4.63 -5.08
N ALA A 89 2.65 -4.72 -4.72
CA ALA A 89 1.82 -5.89 -5.01
C ALA A 89 1.71 -6.14 -6.52
N VAL A 90 1.48 -5.09 -7.31
CA VAL A 90 1.40 -5.18 -8.77
C VAL A 90 2.75 -5.53 -9.39
N ALA A 91 3.86 -5.00 -8.89
CA ALA A 91 5.19 -5.31 -9.39
C ALA A 91 5.60 -6.77 -9.14
N ASP A 92 5.22 -7.34 -7.99
CA ASP A 92 5.57 -8.71 -7.62
C ASP A 92 4.64 -9.76 -8.26
N HIS A 93 3.35 -9.44 -8.40
CA HIS A 93 2.32 -10.44 -8.73
C HIS A 93 1.41 -10.08 -9.92
N GLY A 94 1.50 -8.84 -10.42
CA GLY A 94 0.65 -8.33 -11.50
C GLY A 94 1.35 -8.25 -12.85
N GLU A 95 0.61 -7.77 -13.85
CA GLU A 95 1.18 -7.49 -15.17
C GLU A 95 1.88 -6.13 -15.20
N THR A 96 2.99 -6.04 -15.95
CA THR A 96 3.77 -4.80 -16.13
C THR A 96 2.92 -3.60 -16.56
N GLY A 97 1.90 -3.83 -17.40
CA GLY A 97 0.99 -2.77 -17.85
C GLY A 97 0.12 -2.18 -16.74
N LEU A 98 -0.23 -2.96 -15.72
CA LEU A 98 -0.98 -2.47 -14.56
C LEU A 98 -0.12 -1.54 -13.69
N LEU A 99 1.18 -1.81 -13.61
CA LEU A 99 2.10 -0.95 -12.86
C LEU A 99 2.22 0.45 -13.47
N VAL A 100 2.23 0.55 -14.81
CA VAL A 100 2.22 1.85 -15.51
C VAL A 100 0.90 2.57 -15.29
N ARG A 101 -0.24 1.87 -15.42
CA ARG A 101 -1.56 2.47 -15.16
C ARG A 101 -1.71 2.99 -13.73
N HIS A 102 -1.12 2.29 -12.76
CA HIS A 102 -1.10 2.71 -11.36
C HIS A 102 -0.29 4.00 -11.14
N LEU A 103 0.77 4.22 -11.94
CA LEU A 103 1.48 5.50 -12.00
C LEU A 103 0.59 6.63 -12.53
N ASP A 104 -0.14 6.37 -13.60
CA ASP A 104 -1.03 7.35 -14.22
C ASP A 104 -2.24 7.70 -13.32
N SER A 105 -2.65 6.79 -12.43
CA SER A 105 -3.75 7.03 -11.49
C SER A 105 -3.32 7.75 -10.21
N ALA A 106 -2.04 8.10 -10.06
CA ALA A 106 -1.57 8.82 -8.89
C ALA A 106 -2.22 10.22 -8.83
N VAL A 107 -2.81 10.56 -7.68
CA VAL A 107 -3.62 11.78 -7.46
C VAL A 107 -2.79 13.08 -7.55
N GLN A 108 -1.47 12.95 -7.56
CA GLN A 108 -0.51 14.04 -7.62
C GLN A 108 -0.55 14.72 -9.00
N GLY A 109 -0.71 16.05 -9.02
CA GLY A 109 -0.80 16.81 -10.26
C GLY A 109 0.42 16.72 -11.20
N THR A 110 1.60 16.26 -10.72
CA THR A 110 2.79 16.03 -11.56
C THR A 110 3.65 14.86 -11.06
N VAL A 111 4.33 14.18 -11.99
CA VAL A 111 5.26 13.07 -11.67
C VAL A 111 6.41 13.48 -10.74
N PRO A 112 7.07 14.65 -10.89
CA PRO A 112 8.10 15.06 -9.93
C PRO A 112 7.60 15.18 -8.50
N ALA A 113 6.41 15.75 -8.29
CA ALA A 113 5.81 15.86 -6.96
C ALA A 113 5.52 14.47 -6.35
N LEU A 114 4.99 13.56 -7.16
CA LEU A 114 4.81 12.16 -6.76
C LEU A 114 6.13 11.51 -6.35
N LEU A 115 7.18 11.68 -7.14
CA LEU A 115 8.50 11.13 -6.84
C LEU A 115 9.13 11.73 -5.58
N ASP A 116 8.80 12.96 -5.21
CA ASP A 116 9.25 13.54 -3.94
C ASP A 116 8.52 12.91 -2.75
N GLU A 117 7.19 12.74 -2.85
CA GLU A 117 6.35 12.13 -1.82
C GLU A 117 6.70 10.65 -1.59
N VAL A 118 6.80 9.86 -2.67
CA VAL A 118 7.13 8.42 -2.61
C VAL A 118 8.48 8.18 -1.95
N ARG A 119 9.43 9.11 -2.10
CA ARG A 119 10.74 9.04 -1.44
C ARG A 119 10.68 9.41 0.05
N ALA A 120 9.79 10.33 0.42
CA ALA A 120 9.66 10.82 1.79
C ALA A 120 8.87 9.87 2.70
N VAL A 121 7.92 9.10 2.16
CA VAL A 121 6.96 8.29 2.94
C VAL A 121 7.58 7.08 3.68
N GLY A 122 8.86 6.77 3.44
CA GLY A 122 9.58 5.72 4.18
C GLY A 122 9.09 4.28 3.96
N HIS A 123 8.41 4.00 2.84
CA HIS A 123 7.94 2.64 2.54
C HIS A 123 9.12 1.68 2.25
N PRO A 124 9.19 0.48 2.86
CA PRO A 124 10.33 -0.44 2.70
C PRO A 124 10.53 -0.95 1.27
N ARG A 125 9.46 -0.92 0.45
CA ARG A 125 9.48 -1.32 -0.96
C ARG A 125 9.71 -0.17 -1.96
N THR A 126 9.95 1.07 -1.50
CA THR A 126 10.07 2.24 -2.38
C THR A 126 11.09 2.04 -3.51
N VAL A 127 12.28 1.57 -3.19
CA VAL A 127 13.35 1.39 -4.21
C VAL A 127 12.92 0.36 -5.26
N GLN A 128 12.38 -0.78 -4.83
CA GLN A 128 11.96 -1.87 -5.71
C GLN A 128 10.83 -1.41 -6.65
N VAL A 129 9.84 -0.68 -6.11
CA VAL A 129 8.73 -0.12 -6.89
C VAL A 129 9.24 0.86 -7.94
N LEU A 130 10.13 1.80 -7.56
CA LEU A 130 10.67 2.77 -8.51
C LEU A 130 11.51 2.08 -9.61
N VAL A 131 12.29 1.05 -9.27
CA VAL A 131 13.03 0.28 -10.27
C VAL A 131 12.08 -0.44 -11.24
N ALA A 132 11.03 -1.08 -10.73
CA ALA A 132 10.03 -1.77 -11.55
C ALA A 132 9.29 -0.79 -12.47
N LEU A 133 8.85 0.35 -11.93
CA LEU A 133 8.21 1.43 -12.70
C LEU A 133 9.12 1.93 -13.82
N ALA A 134 10.39 2.19 -13.52
CA ALA A 134 11.35 2.64 -14.52
C ALA A 134 11.67 1.60 -15.60
N ALA A 135 11.49 0.31 -15.32
CA ALA A 135 11.63 -0.76 -16.30
C ALA A 135 10.37 -0.90 -17.17
N ALA A 136 9.20 -0.63 -16.58
CA ALA A 136 7.89 -0.75 -17.22
C ALA A 136 7.52 0.46 -18.11
N HIS A 137 7.99 1.66 -17.77
CA HIS A 137 7.48 2.90 -18.35
C HIS A 137 7.90 3.09 -19.84
N PRO A 138 6.97 3.38 -20.77
CA PRO A 138 7.27 3.51 -22.19
C PRO A 138 8.00 4.82 -22.55
N ASP A 139 7.77 5.90 -21.82
CA ASP A 139 8.49 7.17 -22.00
C ASP A 139 9.91 7.09 -21.37
N PRO A 140 10.99 7.19 -22.16
CA PRO A 140 12.36 7.13 -21.66
C PRO A 140 12.74 8.30 -20.74
N ALA A 141 12.12 9.47 -20.88
CA ALA A 141 12.39 10.63 -20.02
C ALA A 141 11.82 10.39 -18.62
N LEU A 142 10.58 9.93 -18.54
CA LEU A 142 9.95 9.53 -17.27
C LEU A 142 10.68 8.36 -16.63
N ALA A 143 11.00 7.31 -17.40
CA ALA A 143 11.79 6.19 -16.90
C ALA A 143 13.13 6.66 -16.29
N LYS A 144 13.83 7.60 -16.92
CA LYS A 144 15.07 8.18 -16.38
C LYS A 144 14.84 8.95 -15.07
N ALA A 145 13.77 9.74 -14.98
CA ALA A 145 13.41 10.46 -13.75
C ALA A 145 13.14 9.50 -12.59
N VAL A 146 12.38 8.42 -12.84
CA VAL A 146 12.07 7.39 -11.84
C VAL A 146 13.35 6.65 -11.38
N ARG A 147 14.28 6.29 -12.29
CA ARG A 147 15.57 5.69 -11.89
C ARG A 147 16.39 6.61 -11.00
N ARG A 148 16.41 7.91 -11.31
CA ARG A 148 17.10 8.91 -10.49
C ARG A 148 16.51 8.96 -9.09
N ALA A 149 15.18 8.95 -8.97
CA ALA A 149 14.50 8.90 -7.68
C ALA A 149 14.87 7.64 -6.88
N ALA A 150 14.88 6.47 -7.52
CA ALA A 150 15.30 5.22 -6.88
C ALA A 150 16.74 5.31 -6.32
N PHE A 151 17.66 5.86 -7.12
CA PHE A 151 19.05 6.05 -6.69
C PHE A 151 19.17 7.01 -5.50
N GLN A 152 18.40 8.10 -5.50
CA GLN A 152 18.40 9.07 -4.38
C GLN A 152 17.91 8.47 -3.06
N VAL A 153 16.94 7.56 -3.09
CA VAL A 153 16.52 6.83 -1.88
C VAL A 153 17.63 5.91 -1.39
N HIS A 154 18.27 5.19 -2.31
CA HIS A 154 19.35 4.27 -1.96
C HIS A 154 20.56 4.98 -1.35
N THR A 155 20.90 6.18 -1.83
CA THR A 155 22.05 6.96 -1.32
C THR A 155 21.73 7.88 -0.16
N GLY A 156 20.45 8.22 0.06
CA GLY A 156 19.99 9.05 1.18
C GLY A 156 19.72 8.28 2.48
N GLY A 157 19.78 6.95 2.46
CA GLY A 157 19.73 6.11 3.65
C GLY A 157 21.13 5.86 4.22
N ALA A 158 21.60 6.76 5.08
CA ALA A 158 22.78 6.59 5.94
C ALA A 158 22.42 6.93 7.38
#